data_AF-A0A7J2TAL7-F1
#
_entry.id   AF-A0A7J2TAL7-F1
#
_cell.length_a   1.000
_cell.length_b   1.000
_cell.length_c   1.000
_cell.angle_alpha   90.00
_cell.angle_beta   90.00
_cell.angle_gamma   90.00
#
_symmetry.space_group_name_H-M   'P 1'
#
loop_
_entity.id
_entity.type
_entity.pdbx_description
1 polymer ?
#
loop_
_entity_poly.entity_id
_entity_poly.type
_entity_poly.pdbx_seq_one_letter_code
_entity_poly.pdbx_strand_id
1 'polypeptide(L)'
;MVYCSNCGEKIPKDANFCPKCGTKAIKDVETVSSAVSDELREALEKMSQELEKAFAVAAKEISIAFQTASKNIKKSLQKEPVDCPGCGAKNPSGAVFCHECGKRIKPEE
;
A
#
# COMPACT_ATOMS: atom_id res chain seq x y z
N MET A 1 -33.64 -10.98 -8.64
CA MET A 1 -32.40 -11.76 -8.43
C MET A 1 -31.73 -11.28 -7.16
N VAL A 2 -31.00 -12.15 -6.47
CA VAL A 2 -30.18 -11.82 -5.29
C VAL A 2 -28.81 -12.48 -5.45
N TYR A 3 -27.81 -12.05 -4.66
CA TYR A 3 -26.49 -12.66 -4.67
C TYR A 3 -26.32 -13.59 -3.46
N CYS A 4 -25.67 -14.73 -3.64
CA CYS A 4 -25.35 -15.63 -2.54
C CYS A 4 -24.38 -14.96 -1.57
N SER A 5 -24.75 -14.86 -0.29
CA SER A 5 -23.93 -14.24 0.76
C SER A 5 -22.60 -14.94 1.04
N ASN A 6 -22.46 -16.20 0.60
CA ASN A 6 -21.23 -16.98 0.82
C ASN A 6 -20.27 -16.91 -0.37
N CYS A 7 -20.77 -17.07 -1.61
CA CYS A 7 -19.90 -17.21 -2.79
C CYS A 7 -20.11 -16.13 -3.88
N GLY A 8 -21.04 -15.19 -3.68
CA GLY A 8 -21.29 -14.08 -4.60
C GLY A 8 -22.00 -14.44 -5.91
N GLU A 9 -22.47 -15.70 -6.07
CA GLU A 9 -23.16 -16.11 -7.30
C GLU A 9 -24.55 -15.48 -7.42
N LYS A 10 -24.96 -15.16 -8.65
CA LYS A 10 -26.32 -14.66 -8.92
C LYS A 10 -27.31 -15.80 -8.79
N ILE A 11 -28.29 -15.64 -7.91
CA ILE A 11 -29.34 -16.63 -7.67
C ILE A 11 -30.73 -16.00 -7.84
N PRO A 12 -31.74 -16.78 -8.28
CA PRO A 12 -33.11 -16.29 -8.34
C PRO A 12 -33.62 -15.94 -6.94
N LYS A 13 -34.54 -14.98 -6.84
CA LYS A 13 -35.12 -14.53 -5.55
C LYS A 13 -35.78 -15.69 -4.79
N ASP A 14 -36.24 -16.69 -5.53
CA ASP A 14 -37.07 -17.77 -5.03
C ASP A 14 -36.25 -19.04 -4.69
N ALA A 15 -34.93 -19.00 -4.97
CA ALA A 15 -34.01 -20.09 -4.66
C ALA A 15 -34.04 -20.42 -3.18
N ASN A 16 -34.04 -21.70 -2.81
CA ASN A 16 -33.86 -22.15 -1.42
C ASN A 16 -32.37 -22.29 -1.05
N PHE A 17 -31.53 -22.61 -2.04
CA PHE A 17 -30.10 -22.83 -1.87
C PHE A 17 -29.35 -22.26 -3.08
N CYS A 18 -28.11 -21.83 -2.86
CA CYS A 18 -27.22 -21.42 -3.93
C CYS A 18 -26.81 -22.65 -4.76
N PRO A 19 -27.01 -22.65 -6.09
CA PRO A 19 -26.65 -23.78 -6.94
C PRO A 19 -25.14 -23.99 -7.05
N LYS A 20 -24.32 -22.97 -6.70
CA LYS A 20 -22.86 -23.04 -6.78
C LYS A 20 -22.21 -23.61 -5.52
N CYS A 21 -22.64 -23.15 -4.34
CA CYS A 21 -21.98 -23.49 -3.08
C CYS A 21 -22.88 -24.21 -2.06
N GLY A 22 -24.15 -24.44 -2.39
CA GLY A 22 -25.10 -25.14 -1.51
C GLY A 22 -25.59 -24.34 -0.30
N THR A 23 -25.09 -23.11 -0.09
CA THR A 23 -25.53 -22.27 1.03
C THR A 23 -27.00 -21.90 0.89
N LYS A 24 -27.77 -22.03 1.98
CA LYS A 24 -29.20 -21.68 2.03
C LYS A 24 -29.39 -20.20 1.66
N ALA A 25 -30.32 -19.93 0.77
CA ALA A 25 -30.67 -18.58 0.38
C ALA A 25 -31.49 -17.91 1.49
N ILE A 26 -31.19 -16.64 1.77
CA ILE A 26 -31.93 -15.83 2.75
C ILE A 26 -33.21 -15.35 2.06
N LYS A 27 -34.37 -15.81 2.53
CA LYS A 27 -35.66 -15.61 1.83
C LYS A 27 -36.48 -14.41 2.27
N ASP A 28 -36.08 -13.68 3.31
CA ASP A 28 -36.89 -12.58 3.83
C ASP A 28 -36.00 -11.36 4.09
N VAL A 29 -36.18 -10.34 3.25
CA VAL A 29 -35.66 -8.98 3.45
C VAL A 29 -36.84 -8.01 3.39
N GLU A 30 -37.87 -8.25 4.20
CA GLU A 30 -38.93 -7.26 4.45
C GLU A 30 -39.02 -6.85 5.93
N THR A 31 -38.26 -7.48 6.83
CA THR A 31 -38.40 -7.26 8.29
C THR A 31 -37.10 -6.83 8.99
N VAL A 32 -36.20 -6.14 8.28
CA VAL A 32 -34.97 -5.57 8.88
C VAL A 32 -34.92 -4.04 8.73
N SER A 33 -35.98 -3.43 8.18
CA SER A 33 -35.97 -2.01 7.77
C SER A 33 -36.11 -0.99 8.92
N SER A 34 -36.43 -1.37 10.15
CA SER A 34 -36.70 -0.36 11.19
C SER A 34 -36.37 -0.74 12.63
N ALA A 35 -35.73 -1.88 12.88
CA ALA A 35 -35.42 -2.33 14.25
C ALA A 35 -34.07 -3.04 14.38
N VAL A 36 -33.18 -2.96 13.37
CA VAL A 36 -31.75 -3.14 13.64
C VAL A 36 -31.28 -1.79 14.15
N SER A 37 -31.42 -1.70 15.46
CA SER A 37 -31.57 -0.51 16.27
C SER A 37 -30.36 0.40 16.20
N ASP A 38 -30.60 1.68 16.49
CA ASP A 38 -29.61 2.76 16.56
C ASP A 38 -28.32 2.35 17.31
N GLU A 39 -28.40 1.36 18.20
CA GLU A 39 -27.28 0.71 18.88
C GLU A 39 -26.24 0.09 17.93
N LEU A 40 -26.66 -0.61 16.86
CA LEU A 40 -25.71 -1.18 15.89
C LEU A 40 -25.06 -0.07 15.05
N ARG A 41 -25.80 0.98 14.73
CA ARG A 41 -25.28 2.13 13.99
C ARG A 41 -24.26 2.90 14.83
N GLU A 42 -24.56 3.14 16.09
CA GLU A 42 -23.65 3.79 17.02
C GLU A 42 -22.38 2.95 17.26
N ALA A 43 -22.52 1.63 17.37
CA ALA A 43 -21.38 0.71 17.48
C ALA A 43 -20.48 0.76 16.24
N LEU A 44 -21.07 0.82 15.04
CA LEU A 44 -20.34 0.92 13.78
C LEU A 44 -19.62 2.27 13.63
N GLU A 45 -20.27 3.36 14.02
CA GLU A 45 -19.66 4.70 14.01
C GLU A 45 -18.45 4.78 14.97
N LYS A 46 -18.59 4.22 16.19
CA LYS A 46 -17.47 4.14 17.15
C LYS A 46 -16.33 3.27 16.62
N MET A 47 -16.65 2.12 16.03
CA MET A 47 -15.65 1.25 15.42
C MET A 47 -14.92 1.96 14.25
N SER A 48 -15.64 2.74 13.44
CA SER A 48 -15.05 3.53 12.35
C SER A 48 -14.07 4.58 12.88
N GLN A 49 -14.42 5.31 13.94
CA GLN A 49 -13.56 6.32 14.54
C GLN A 49 -12.28 5.72 15.11
N GLU A 50 -12.36 4.58 15.78
CA GLU A 50 -11.19 3.90 16.34
C GLU A 50 -10.27 3.35 15.24
N LEU A 51 -10.84 2.80 14.17
CA LEU A 51 -10.08 2.39 13.00
C LEU A 51 -9.36 3.58 12.35
N GLU A 52 -10.04 4.70 12.12
CA GLU A 52 -9.44 5.89 11.52
C GLU A 52 -8.26 6.43 12.34
N LYS A 53 -8.39 6.48 13.67
CA LYS A 53 -7.28 6.85 14.56
C LYS A 53 -6.08 5.90 14.43
N ALA A 54 -6.34 4.60 14.42
CA ALA A 54 -5.28 3.60 14.25
C ALA A 54 -4.58 3.73 12.90
N PHE A 55 -5.33 3.95 11.82
CA PHE A 55 -4.78 4.16 10.48
C PHE A 55 -4.01 5.47 10.37
N ALA A 56 -4.44 6.55 11.02
CA ALA A 56 -3.73 7.82 10.99
C ALA A 56 -2.32 7.72 11.61
N VAL A 57 -2.17 6.95 12.68
CA VAL A 57 -0.86 6.65 13.28
C VAL A 57 0.02 5.88 12.30
N ALA A 58 -0.49 4.79 11.73
CA ALA A 58 0.25 3.99 10.76
C ALA A 58 0.66 4.81 9.52
N ALA A 59 -0.24 5.63 8.98
CA ALA A 59 0.04 6.50 7.84
C ALA A 59 1.16 7.52 8.16
N LYS A 60 1.17 8.07 9.37
CA LYS A 60 2.22 8.99 9.83
C LYS A 60 3.58 8.31 9.92
N GLU A 61 3.64 7.10 10.48
CA GLU A 61 4.88 6.33 10.60
C GLU A 61 5.46 5.96 9.23
N ILE A 62 4.62 5.48 8.32
CA ILE A 62 5.03 5.15 6.94
C ILE A 62 5.57 6.41 6.23
N SER A 63 4.88 7.55 6.38
CA SER A 63 5.32 8.82 5.79
C SER A 63 6.69 9.25 6.32
N ILE A 64 6.93 9.15 7.62
CA ILE A 64 8.21 9.50 8.25
C ILE A 64 9.34 8.57 7.76
N ALA A 65 9.10 7.26 7.71
CA ALA A 65 10.06 6.30 7.21
C ALA A 65 10.45 6.61 5.75
N PHE A 66 9.45 6.88 4.90
CA PHE A 66 9.68 7.22 3.50
C PHE A 66 10.45 8.54 3.31
N GLN A 67 10.09 9.59 4.05
CA GLN A 67 10.81 10.87 4.01
C GLN A 67 12.27 10.72 4.45
N THR A 68 12.52 9.89 5.47
CA THR A 68 13.88 9.64 5.97
C THR A 68 14.72 8.90 4.93
N ALA A 69 14.18 7.85 4.33
CA ALA A 69 14.84 7.14 3.23
C ALA A 69 15.12 8.08 2.04
N SER A 70 14.14 8.89 1.65
CA SER A 70 14.26 9.85 0.55
C SER A 70 15.35 10.90 0.80
N LYS A 71 15.43 11.44 2.02
CA LYS A 71 16.50 12.38 2.42
C LYS A 71 17.88 11.74 2.33
N ASN A 72 18.03 10.51 2.78
CA ASN A 72 19.31 9.78 2.71
C ASN A 72 19.74 9.51 1.26
N ILE A 73 18.81 9.11 0.39
CA ILE A 73 19.08 8.92 -1.04
C ILE A 73 19.52 10.26 -1.67
N LYS A 74 18.79 11.35 -1.41
CA LYS A 74 19.13 12.68 -1.92
C LYS A 74 20.53 13.12 -1.48
N LYS A 75 20.90 12.87 -0.22
CA LYS A 75 22.25 13.17 0.30
C LYS A 75 23.34 12.35 -0.41
N SER A 76 23.05 11.10 -0.75
CA SER A 76 24.00 10.25 -1.51
C SER A 76 24.18 10.72 -2.95
N LEU A 77 23.11 11.22 -3.58
CA LEU A 77 23.13 11.76 -4.95
C LEU A 77 23.79 13.15 -5.07
N GLN A 78 23.94 13.88 -3.96
CA GLN A 78 24.52 15.23 -3.94
C GLN A 78 26.06 15.26 -3.93
N LYS A 79 26.75 14.12 -3.95
CA LYS A 79 28.21 14.15 -4.06
C LYS A 79 28.61 14.54 -5.48
N GLU A 80 29.42 15.58 -5.65
CA GLU A 80 29.80 16.04 -6.98
C GLU A 80 30.50 14.93 -7.78
N PRO A 81 30.12 14.71 -9.05
CA PRO A 81 30.82 13.77 -9.92
C PRO A 81 32.26 14.24 -10.14
N VAL A 82 33.17 13.28 -10.27
CA VAL A 82 34.59 13.51 -10.50
C VAL A 82 34.95 13.21 -11.96
N ASP A 83 35.73 14.09 -12.57
CA ASP A 83 36.18 13.89 -13.94
C ASP A 83 37.39 12.94 -13.99
N CYS A 84 37.41 12.03 -14.95
CA CYS A 84 38.52 11.10 -15.13
C CYS A 84 39.75 11.83 -15.69
N PRO A 85 40.94 11.74 -15.06
CA PRO A 85 42.16 12.38 -15.57
C PRO A 85 42.71 11.73 -16.85
N GLY A 86 42.16 10.58 -17.27
CA GLY A 86 42.58 9.86 -18.48
C GLY A 86 41.76 10.19 -19.72
N CYS A 87 40.43 10.25 -19.60
CA CYS A 87 39.52 10.40 -20.73
C CYS A 87 38.51 11.55 -20.58
N GLY A 88 38.44 12.21 -19.41
CA GLY A 88 37.47 13.28 -19.14
C GLY A 88 36.06 12.82 -18.77
N ALA A 89 35.78 11.52 -18.72
CA ALA A 89 34.47 11.01 -18.33
C ALA A 89 34.06 11.45 -16.91
N LYS A 90 32.77 11.76 -16.71
CA LYS A 90 32.21 12.02 -15.37
C LYS A 90 31.90 10.73 -14.65
N ASN A 91 32.44 10.58 -13.45
CA ASN A 91 32.30 9.38 -12.62
C ASN A 91 31.66 9.72 -11.27
N PRO A 92 31.02 8.75 -10.59
CA PRO A 92 30.53 8.94 -9.23
C PRO A 92 31.66 9.41 -8.29
N SER A 93 31.36 10.29 -7.34
CA SER A 93 32.34 10.92 -6.44
C SER A 93 33.22 9.94 -5.63
N GLY A 94 32.81 8.67 -5.52
CA GLY A 94 33.52 7.60 -4.83
C GLY A 94 34.20 6.59 -5.75
N ALA A 95 34.16 6.79 -7.07
CA ALA A 95 34.74 5.87 -8.03
C ALA A 95 36.26 5.76 -7.85
N VAL A 96 36.75 4.54 -7.72
CA VAL A 96 38.19 4.24 -7.65
C VAL A 96 38.76 4.11 -9.07
N PHE A 97 37.99 3.56 -9.99
CA PHE A 97 38.34 3.38 -11.40
C PHE A 97 37.29 4.05 -12.30
N CYS A 98 37.73 4.49 -13.47
CA CYS A 98 36.86 5.07 -14.48
C CYS A 98 35.98 4.02 -15.13
N HIS A 99 34.67 4.28 -15.21
CA HIS A 99 33.70 3.38 -15.83
C HIS A 99 33.86 3.29 -17.35
N GLU A 100 34.47 4.29 -18.00
CA GLU A 100 34.70 4.28 -19.45
C GLU A 100 36.07 3.72 -19.83
N CYS A 101 37.16 4.22 -19.22
CA CYS A 101 38.52 3.88 -19.65
C CYS A 101 39.30 3.01 -18.67
N GLY A 102 38.73 2.65 -17.51
CA GLY A 102 39.37 1.80 -16.51
C GLY A 102 40.52 2.43 -15.72
N LYS A 103 40.94 3.67 -16.05
CA LYS A 103 42.02 4.37 -15.32
C LYS A 103 41.59 4.67 -13.88
N ARG A 104 42.51 4.54 -12.93
CA ARG A 104 42.29 4.92 -11.52
C ARG A 104 42.02 6.43 -11.40
N ILE A 105 41.00 6.82 -10.63
CA ILE A 105 40.56 8.22 -10.46
C ILE A 105 41.14 8.84 -9.18
N LYS A 106 41.17 8.09 -8.07
CA LYS A 106 41.83 8.54 -6.84
C LYS A 106 43.31 8.15 -6.85
N PRO A 107 44.25 9.11 -6.76
CA PRO A 107 45.61 8.77 -6.36
C PRO A 107 45.58 8.23 -4.92
N GLU A 108 46.40 7.21 -4.64
CA GLU A 108 46.61 6.74 -3.27
C GLU A 108 47.19 7.90 -2.45
N GLU A 109 46.64 8.16 -1.27
CA GLU A 109 47.26 9.03 -0.26
C GLU A 109 48.57 8.41 0.24
#